data_AF-A0A526TJX8-F1
#
_entry.id   AF-A0A526TJX8-F1
#
_cell.length_a   1.000
_cell.length_b   1.000
_cell.length_c   1.000
_cell.angle_alpha   90.00
_cell.angle_beta   90.00
_cell.angle_gamma   90.00
#
_symmetry.space_group_name_H-M   'P 1'
#
loop_
_entity.id
_entity.type
_entity.pdbx_description
1 polymer ?
#
loop_
_entity_poly.entity_id
_entity_poly.type
_entity_poly.pdbx_seq_one_letter_code
_entity_poly.pdbx_strand_id
1 'polypeptide(L)'
;GRLEKARKVLDQAAASGQKIYGLNTGLGANLGTAVDGDAGAFQRQLLEGRSGAVGEVLPVEAVRATMAARAAMLSVGGSGLSPSVFVALVDALNAGVHPVMPSLGSIGAGDLVLMTALARMLTGEGEA
;
A
#
# COMPACT_ATOMS: atom_id res chain seq x y z
N GLY A 1 14.81 12.96 4.94
CA GLY A 1 14.53 12.10 6.10
C GLY A 1 14.87 10.64 5.83
N ARG A 2 14.42 9.73 6.71
CA ARG A 2 14.64 8.27 6.56
C ARG A 2 13.89 7.68 5.35
N LEU A 3 12.70 8.20 5.04
CA LEU A 3 11.86 7.76 3.92
C LEU A 3 12.55 7.99 2.56
N GLU A 4 13.15 9.16 2.36
CA GLU A 4 13.83 9.55 1.13
C GLU A 4 15.08 8.71 0.89
N LYS A 5 15.83 8.39 1.97
CA LYS A 5 16.96 7.46 1.90
C LYS A 5 16.51 6.07 1.44
N ALA A 6 15.41 5.56 2.02
CA ALA A 6 14.86 4.25 1.65
C ALA A 6 14.36 4.21 0.19
N ARG A 7 13.63 5.25 -0.24
CA ARG A 7 13.16 5.40 -1.61
C ARG A 7 14.33 5.41 -2.61
N LYS A 8 15.38 6.19 -2.32
CA LYS A 8 16.58 6.26 -3.16
C LYS A 8 17.27 4.89 -3.32
N VAL A 9 17.37 4.10 -2.25
CA VAL A 9 17.92 2.74 -2.32
C VAL A 9 17.09 1.87 -3.26
N LEU A 10 15.76 1.92 -3.14
CA LEU A 10 14.87 1.15 -4.01
C LEU A 10 14.96 1.59 -5.48
N ASP A 11 15.05 2.89 -5.75
CA ASP A 11 15.22 3.45 -7.09
C ASP A 11 16.55 3.01 -7.72
N GLN A 12 17.65 3.06 -6.96
CA GLN A 12 18.96 2.64 -7.43
C GLN A 12 19.01 1.14 -7.74
N ALA A 13 18.39 0.31 -6.87
CA ALA A 13 18.29 -1.13 -7.11
C ALA A 13 17.44 -1.43 -8.35
N ALA A 14 16.33 -0.74 -8.56
CA ALA A 14 15.52 -0.91 -9.76
C ALA A 14 16.27 -0.49 -11.03
N ALA A 15 16.97 0.65 -10.99
CA ALA A 15 17.74 1.17 -12.11
C ALA A 15 18.95 0.31 -12.48
N SER A 16 19.49 -0.48 -11.54
CA SER A 16 20.59 -1.41 -11.82
C SER A 16 20.12 -2.71 -12.49
N GLY A 17 18.82 -2.90 -12.68
CA GLY A 17 18.24 -4.12 -13.23
C GLY A 17 18.06 -5.23 -12.20
N GLN A 18 18.22 -4.94 -10.89
CA GLN A 18 17.93 -5.91 -9.85
C GLN A 18 16.45 -6.32 -9.88
N LYS A 19 16.17 -7.62 -9.80
CA LYS A 19 14.81 -8.15 -9.65
C LYS A 19 14.30 -7.87 -8.23
N ILE A 20 13.16 -7.19 -8.14
CA ILE A 20 12.54 -6.70 -6.92
C ILE A 20 11.07 -7.11 -6.89
N TYR A 21 10.76 -7.99 -5.95
CA TYR A 21 9.42 -8.53 -5.71
C TYR A 21 8.37 -7.43 -5.51
N GLY A 22 7.32 -7.43 -6.33
CA GLY A 22 6.23 -6.46 -6.26
C GLY A 22 6.53 -5.10 -6.89
N LEU A 23 7.74 -4.87 -7.41
CA LEU A 23 8.10 -3.67 -8.15
C LEU A 23 8.27 -3.96 -9.64
N ASN A 24 9.23 -4.83 -9.98
CA ASN A 24 9.52 -5.24 -11.37
C ASN A 24 9.46 -6.77 -11.55
N THR A 25 9.01 -7.50 -10.53
CA THR A 25 8.55 -8.88 -10.66
C THR A 25 7.17 -9.06 -10.03
N GLY A 26 6.48 -10.13 -10.45
CA GLY A 26 5.17 -10.49 -9.94
C GLY A 26 5.14 -10.80 -8.45
N LEU A 27 3.93 -10.96 -7.92
CA LEU A 27 3.66 -11.31 -6.52
C LEU A 27 3.16 -12.76 -6.39
N GLY A 28 3.31 -13.34 -5.20
CA GLY A 28 2.80 -14.67 -4.87
C GLY A 28 3.35 -15.75 -5.80
N ALA A 29 2.46 -16.54 -6.41
CA ALA A 29 2.82 -17.57 -7.38
C ALA A 29 3.60 -17.04 -8.61
N ASN A 30 3.60 -15.72 -8.84
CA ASN A 30 4.28 -15.06 -9.95
C ASN A 30 5.63 -14.42 -9.57
N LEU A 31 6.25 -14.78 -8.43
CA LEU A 31 7.47 -14.12 -7.91
C LEU A 31 8.66 -14.08 -8.88
N GLY A 32 8.69 -14.98 -9.87
CA GLY A 32 9.74 -15.06 -10.90
C GLY A 32 9.39 -14.39 -12.24
N THR A 33 8.15 -13.95 -12.41
CA THR A 33 7.67 -13.35 -13.65
C THR A 33 8.10 -11.88 -13.69
N ALA A 34 8.82 -11.48 -14.74
CA ALA A 34 9.17 -10.09 -14.95
C ALA A 34 7.90 -9.26 -15.21
N VAL A 35 7.90 -8.04 -14.68
CA VAL A 35 6.88 -7.03 -15.01
C VAL A 35 7.51 -6.09 -16.01
N ASP A 36 7.13 -6.28 -17.27
CA ASP A 36 7.56 -5.42 -18.36
C ASP A 36 6.53 -4.29 -18.56
N GLY A 37 6.98 -3.08 -18.86
CA GLY A 37 6.11 -1.93 -19.15
C GLY A 37 5.96 -0.92 -18.01
N ASP A 38 4.79 -0.26 -17.94
CA ASP A 38 4.53 0.81 -16.96
C ASP A 38 4.31 0.23 -15.55
N ALA A 39 5.30 0.44 -14.67
CA ALA A 39 5.22 0.04 -13.27
C ALA A 39 3.98 0.63 -12.56
N GLY A 40 3.53 1.83 -12.93
CA GLY A 40 2.32 2.43 -12.38
C GLY A 40 1.05 1.66 -12.77
N ALA A 41 0.95 1.22 -14.02
CA ALA A 41 -0.14 0.36 -14.47
C ALA A 41 -0.15 -0.99 -13.74
N PHE A 42 1.03 -1.58 -13.52
CA PHE A 42 1.16 -2.79 -12.72
C PHE A 42 0.69 -2.56 -11.27
N GLN A 43 1.10 -1.48 -10.60
CA GLN A 43 0.64 -1.18 -9.24
C GLN A 43 -0.89 -1.01 -9.15
N ARG A 44 -1.52 -0.36 -10.15
CA ARG A 44 -2.99 -0.26 -10.25
C ARG A 44 -3.63 -1.64 -10.43
N GLN A 45 -3.10 -2.46 -11.32
CA GLN A 45 -3.59 -3.83 -11.51
C GLN A 45 -3.50 -4.66 -10.22
N LEU A 46 -2.43 -4.49 -9.42
CA LEU A 46 -2.28 -5.19 -8.14
C LEU A 46 -3.35 -4.78 -7.13
N LEU A 47 -3.74 -3.51 -7.13
CA LEU A 47 -4.80 -2.96 -6.29
C LEU A 47 -6.17 -3.49 -6.71
N GLU A 48 -6.47 -3.47 -8.01
CA GLU A 48 -7.72 -4.01 -8.55
C GLU A 48 -7.85 -5.51 -8.27
N GLY A 49 -6.82 -6.29 -8.55
CA GLY A 49 -6.81 -7.73 -8.32
C GLY A 49 -6.89 -8.17 -6.86
N ARG A 50 -6.87 -7.22 -5.91
CA ARG A 50 -7.00 -7.47 -4.46
C ARG A 50 -8.19 -6.75 -3.84
N SER A 51 -8.96 -6.01 -4.64
CA SER A 51 -10.17 -5.32 -4.18
C SER A 51 -11.30 -6.35 -4.06
N GLY A 52 -11.41 -6.97 -2.88
CA GLY A 52 -12.39 -8.03 -2.63
C GLY A 52 -12.73 -8.21 -1.16
N ALA A 53 -12.51 -7.18 -0.34
CA ALA A 53 -12.93 -7.19 1.06
C ALA A 53 -14.46 -7.20 1.14
N VAL A 54 -15.02 -7.94 2.09
CA VAL A 54 -16.47 -8.11 2.29
C VAL A 54 -16.83 -8.07 3.78
N GLY A 55 -18.12 -8.20 4.09
CA GLY A 55 -18.62 -8.21 5.47
C GLY A 55 -18.96 -6.82 5.99
N GLU A 56 -19.30 -6.75 7.27
CA GLU A 56 -19.66 -5.49 7.94
C GLU A 56 -18.47 -4.52 7.94
N VAL A 57 -18.78 -3.23 7.82
CA VAL A 57 -17.77 -2.16 7.87
C VAL A 57 -17.16 -2.09 9.26
N LEU A 58 -15.83 -1.99 9.32
CA LEU A 58 -15.09 -1.81 10.55
C LEU A 58 -15.46 -0.48 11.23
N PRO A 59 -15.54 -0.45 12.57
CA PRO A 59 -15.75 0.80 13.30
C PRO A 59 -14.61 1.79 13.05
N VAL A 60 -14.93 3.08 13.03
CA VAL A 60 -14.00 4.17 12.69
C VAL A 60 -12.74 4.13 13.56
N GLU A 61 -12.86 3.78 14.83
CA GLU A 61 -11.74 3.65 15.76
C GLU A 61 -10.74 2.59 15.29
N ALA A 62 -11.24 1.45 14.77
CA ALA A 62 -10.40 0.38 14.23
C ALA A 62 -9.73 0.78 12.91
N VAL A 63 -10.44 1.50 12.04
CA VAL A 63 -9.88 2.04 10.79
C VAL A 63 -8.77 3.05 11.09
N ARG A 64 -9.00 3.99 12.01
CA ARG A 64 -8.00 4.97 12.44
C ARG A 64 -6.79 4.31 13.10
N ALA A 65 -7.00 3.28 13.92
CA ALA A 65 -5.92 2.49 14.50
C ALA A 65 -5.08 1.81 13.40
N THR A 66 -5.72 1.25 12.37
CA THR A 66 -5.06 0.66 11.19
C THR A 66 -4.21 1.70 10.45
N MET A 67 -4.75 2.88 10.19
CA MET A 67 -4.02 3.99 9.54
C MET A 67 -2.81 4.44 10.37
N ALA A 68 -2.98 4.62 11.68
CA ALA A 68 -1.93 5.02 12.60
C ALA A 68 -0.82 3.97 12.70
N ALA A 69 -1.19 2.69 12.84
CA ALA A 69 -0.25 1.58 12.85
C ALA A 69 0.55 1.54 11.54
N ARG A 70 -0.13 1.72 10.40
CA ARG A 70 0.53 1.75 9.08
C ARG A 70 1.51 2.92 8.96
N ALA A 71 1.12 4.11 9.40
CA ALA A 71 2.00 5.27 9.43
C ALA A 71 3.22 5.02 10.33
N ALA A 72 3.01 4.50 11.54
CA ALA A 72 4.11 4.18 12.46
C ALA A 72 5.11 3.20 11.82
N MET A 73 4.62 2.12 11.18
CA MET A 73 5.47 1.16 10.47
C MET A 73 6.25 1.80 9.31
N LEU A 74 5.59 2.62 8.49
CA LEU A 74 6.24 3.29 7.36
C LEU A 74 7.31 4.28 7.82
N SER A 75 7.08 4.97 8.94
CA SER A 75 7.99 6.00 9.49
C SER A 75 9.39 5.49 9.84
N VAL A 76 9.54 4.16 10.02
CA VAL A 76 10.84 3.51 10.26
C VAL A 76 11.80 3.73 9.09
N GLY A 77 11.29 3.83 7.86
CA GLY A 77 12.09 4.11 6.66
C GLY A 77 12.78 2.88 6.07
N GLY A 78 12.09 1.74 6.03
CA GLY A 78 12.58 0.50 5.39
C GLY A 78 11.75 0.04 4.19
N SER A 79 10.61 0.67 3.89
CA SER A 79 9.65 0.20 2.88
C SER A 79 9.95 0.63 1.45
N GLY A 80 10.77 1.66 1.25
CA GLY A 80 10.97 2.29 -0.06
C GLY A 80 9.74 3.04 -0.60
N LEU A 81 8.71 3.26 0.22
CA LEU A 81 7.52 4.05 -0.15
C LEU A 81 7.91 5.49 -0.56
N SER A 82 7.21 6.04 -1.55
CA SER A 82 7.26 7.46 -1.87
C SER A 82 6.88 8.33 -0.65
N PRO A 83 7.71 9.30 -0.25
CA PRO A 83 7.43 10.16 0.91
C PRO A 83 6.09 10.90 0.84
N SER A 84 5.65 11.30 -0.35
CA SER A 84 4.34 11.97 -0.56
C SER A 84 3.16 11.10 -0.13
N VAL A 85 3.24 9.77 -0.31
CA VAL A 85 2.18 8.85 0.13
C VAL A 85 2.12 8.77 1.65
N PHE A 86 3.27 8.83 2.32
CA PHE A 86 3.32 8.87 3.79
C PHE A 86 2.68 10.16 4.32
N VAL A 87 3.00 11.30 3.70
CA VAL A 87 2.40 12.59 4.05
C VAL A 87 0.88 12.55 3.85
N ALA A 88 0.40 12.07 2.70
CA ALA A 88 -1.03 11.95 2.43
C ALA A 88 -1.76 11.05 3.45
N LEU A 89 -1.15 9.94 3.87
CA LEU A 89 -1.71 9.07 4.92
C LEU A 89 -1.84 9.80 6.26
N VAL A 90 -0.81 10.54 6.66
CA VAL A 90 -0.80 11.29 7.93
C VAL A 90 -1.81 12.44 7.88
N ASP A 91 -1.88 13.15 6.76
CA ASP A 91 -2.81 14.26 6.56
C ASP A 91 -4.26 13.76 6.59
N ALA A 92 -4.58 12.65 5.93
CA ALA A 92 -5.91 12.03 5.98
C ALA A 92 -6.29 11.64 7.42
N LEU A 93 -5.37 10.99 8.15
CA LEU A 93 -5.60 10.60 9.55
C LEU A 93 -5.88 11.82 10.45
N ASN A 94 -5.12 12.91 10.28
CA ASN A 94 -5.26 14.15 11.04
C ASN A 94 -6.54 14.91 10.68
N ALA A 95 -6.94 14.89 9.41
CA ALA A 95 -8.17 15.51 8.92
C ALA A 95 -9.43 14.72 9.27
N GLY A 96 -9.29 13.51 9.82
CA GLY A 96 -10.43 12.64 10.12
C GLY A 96 -11.02 11.98 8.86
N VAL A 97 -10.28 11.94 7.76
CA VAL A 97 -10.67 11.25 6.52
C VAL A 97 -10.19 9.81 6.59
N HIS A 98 -11.11 8.85 6.61
CA HIS A 98 -10.80 7.44 6.83
C HIS A 98 -11.58 6.55 5.85
N PRO A 99 -10.95 5.52 5.26
CA PRO A 99 -11.61 4.72 4.24
C PRO A 99 -12.74 3.87 4.84
N VAL A 100 -13.78 3.61 4.05
CA VAL A 100 -14.75 2.56 4.36
C VAL A 100 -14.08 1.19 4.17
N MET A 101 -13.83 0.47 5.28
CA MET A 101 -13.16 -0.84 5.25
C MET A 101 -14.11 -1.96 5.65
N PRO A 102 -14.42 -2.92 4.78
CA PRO A 102 -15.07 -4.16 5.18
C PRO A 102 -14.18 -5.00 6.11
N SER A 103 -14.78 -5.82 6.98
CA SER A 103 -14.08 -6.56 8.04
C SER A 103 -13.46 -7.89 7.61
N LEU A 104 -13.84 -8.46 6.46
CA LEU A 104 -13.41 -9.79 6.02
C LEU A 104 -12.61 -9.71 4.70
N GLY A 105 -11.57 -10.55 4.60
CA GLY A 105 -10.71 -10.63 3.41
C GLY A 105 -9.23 -10.88 3.70
N SER A 106 -8.81 -10.77 4.97
CA SER A 106 -7.46 -11.13 5.41
C SER A 106 -7.36 -12.58 5.89
N ILE A 107 -6.18 -13.18 5.70
CA ILE A 107 -5.79 -14.47 6.28
C ILE A 107 -4.65 -14.33 7.31
N GLY A 108 -4.29 -13.10 7.69
CA GLY A 108 -3.25 -12.82 8.69
C GLY A 108 -1.80 -12.93 8.17
N ALA A 109 -1.58 -13.33 6.93
CA ALA A 109 -0.27 -13.31 6.26
C ALA A 109 -0.06 -11.99 5.46
N GLY A 110 -0.41 -10.87 6.10
CA GLY A 110 -0.56 -9.56 5.48
C GLY A 110 -2.03 -9.27 5.11
N ASP A 111 -2.52 -8.10 5.50
CA ASP A 111 -3.92 -7.69 5.33
C ASP A 111 -4.19 -7.09 3.94
N LEU A 112 -3.67 -7.76 2.91
CA LEU A 112 -3.56 -7.21 1.55
C LEU A 112 -4.91 -6.74 0.98
N VAL A 113 -5.94 -7.56 1.16
CA VAL A 113 -7.29 -7.29 0.65
C VAL A 113 -7.94 -6.13 1.40
N LEU A 114 -7.82 -6.10 2.74
CA LEU A 114 -8.40 -5.03 3.57
C LEU A 114 -7.70 -3.68 3.32
N MET A 115 -6.37 -3.71 3.16
CA MET A 115 -5.55 -2.50 2.93
C MET A 115 -5.79 -1.87 1.55
N THR A 116 -6.50 -2.53 0.62
CA THR A 116 -6.89 -1.91 -0.65
C THR A 116 -7.80 -0.70 -0.45
N ALA A 117 -8.67 -0.72 0.56
CA ALA A 117 -9.54 0.42 0.89
C ALA A 117 -8.72 1.67 1.23
N LEU A 118 -7.63 1.52 2.00
CA LEU A 118 -6.73 2.63 2.31
C LEU A 118 -6.03 3.17 1.06
N ALA A 119 -5.54 2.27 0.21
CA ALA A 119 -4.85 2.67 -1.00
C ALA A 119 -5.80 3.40 -1.97
N ARG A 120 -7.02 2.89 -2.15
CA ARG A 120 -8.06 3.49 -3.00
C ARG A 120 -8.49 4.87 -2.50
N MET A 121 -8.65 5.05 -1.19
CA MET A 121 -8.91 6.37 -0.62
C MET A 121 -7.77 7.35 -0.95
N LEU A 122 -6.50 6.94 -0.77
CA LEU A 122 -5.35 7.78 -1.05
C LEU A 122 -5.17 8.10 -2.55
N THR A 123 -5.69 7.25 -3.45
CA THR A 123 -5.70 7.51 -4.91
C THR A 123 -6.96 8.22 -5.39
N GLY A 124 -7.93 8.49 -4.52
CA GLY A 124 -9.22 9.12 -4.88
C GLY A 124 -10.20 8.19 -5.58
N GLU A 125 -9.96 6.87 -5.54
CA GLU A 125 -10.76 5.82 -6.20
C GLU A 125 -11.64 5.05 -5.21
N GLY A 126 -11.71 5.50 -3.95
CA GLY A 126 -12.44 4.86 -2.86
C GLY A 126 -13.30 5.82 -2.05
N GLU A 127 -14.11 5.26 -1.16
CA GLU A 127 -15.01 6.00 -0.26
C GLU A 127 -14.34 6.30 1.09
N ALA A 128 -14.66 7.46 1.67
CA ALA A 128 -14.14 7.95 2.94
C ALA A 128 -15.18 8.71 3.76
#